data_AF-A0A9N6ZEQ3-F1
#
_entry.id   AF-A0A9N6ZEQ3-F1
#
_cell.length_a   1.000
_cell.length_b   1.000
_cell.length_c   1.000
_cell.angle_alpha   90.00
_cell.angle_beta   90.00
_cell.angle_gamma   90.00
#
_symmetry.space_group_name_H-M   'P 1'
#
loop_
_entity.id
_entity.type
_entity.pdbx_description
1 polymer ?
#
loop_
_entity_poly.entity_id
_entity_poly.type
_entity_poly.pdbx_seq_one_letter_code
_entity_poly.pdbx_strand_id
1 'polypeptide(L)'
;MEEDNVLRGSIKSASYNMILQIAFRVITFVLNGLVLHNVDKEVLGILNVRLMLLLMTILFVSREAFRRACMSKTKDHNWPQVINLLWLTVPSVMLCSFVFCYIWLHWLELPSTEHVADYQFSVYVFGISCVIESFTEPVYVFSQAFLYVGWRLFVDMVLLFLRVGTLVVTVLYFPAYTIRSMAYGQFAVSTTLLLLYWLYFHRQFQKKAQMLKNKKVHRGDPLLILPFNSVWDFLPKRVEGQALIGSDLAFLTWGFFKQGILKQLLTEGERYVMTVFAVLSFAEQGVYDVVNNLGSMAARFLFLPIEESSYFYFAQMLNRSVPIEKQPRKEVEQIVDVLRRLLRGLTLLGTTIVVFGYSYSHLLLHLYGGNTLTDGAGPLLLKTHCFAVWLMAVNGVTEAYVFAAMSQEQLDKYNRLMVLLSAIFLGLSWLFSRLFGSVGFILANCVNMALRVGHSLYFINDQYRHWGDNPLHGLLPSKLEAISLITCFVVTASSSVMVYPDSAIIHVGIGAISGLALVGAILFAEPELTQVLISAVKKRLGKSD
;
A
#
# COMPACT_ATOMS: atom_id res chain seq x y z
N MET A 1 14.83 21.70 -28.08
CA MET A 1 13.89 22.69 -27.48
C MET A 1 12.47 22.14 -27.32
N GLU A 2 11.99 21.24 -28.21
CA GLU A 2 10.72 20.52 -28.03
C GLU A 2 10.78 19.38 -27.00
N GLU A 3 11.85 18.55 -26.99
CA GLU A 3 12.00 17.47 -26.00
C GLU A 3 12.03 17.97 -24.55
N ASP A 4 12.67 19.10 -24.30
CA ASP A 4 12.79 19.70 -22.97
C ASP A 4 11.45 20.27 -22.47
N ASN A 5 10.59 20.75 -23.38
CA ASN A 5 9.24 21.20 -23.07
C ASN A 5 8.27 20.03 -22.85
N VAL A 6 8.42 18.93 -23.59
CA VAL A 6 7.64 17.68 -23.38
C VAL A 6 8.05 17.00 -22.08
N LEU A 7 9.35 16.97 -21.75
CA LEU A 7 9.85 16.44 -20.49
C LEU A 7 9.40 17.31 -19.31
N ARG A 8 9.51 18.64 -19.40
CA ARG A 8 8.96 19.56 -18.38
C ARG A 8 7.45 19.44 -18.23
N GLY A 9 6.70 19.30 -19.33
CA GLY A 9 5.25 19.05 -19.31
C GLY A 9 4.89 17.71 -18.65
N SER A 10 5.69 16.68 -18.91
CA SER A 10 5.52 15.34 -18.32
C SER A 10 5.86 15.31 -16.83
N ILE A 11 6.95 15.96 -16.41
CA ILE A 11 7.35 16.11 -15.02
C ILE A 11 6.31 16.95 -14.26
N LYS A 12 5.83 18.05 -14.86
CA LYS A 12 4.78 18.89 -14.26
C LYS A 12 3.47 18.11 -14.11
N SER A 13 3.06 17.35 -15.12
CA SER A 13 1.89 16.45 -15.05
C SER A 13 2.06 15.37 -13.97
N ALA A 14 3.23 14.71 -13.91
CA ALA A 14 3.54 13.73 -12.87
C ALA A 14 3.49 14.34 -11.46
N SER A 15 4.02 15.54 -11.27
CA SER A 15 3.97 16.26 -9.99
C SER A 15 2.54 16.63 -9.58
N TYR A 16 1.71 17.13 -10.51
CA TYR A 16 0.30 17.40 -10.22
C TYR A 16 -0.47 16.13 -9.87
N ASN A 17 -0.21 15.03 -10.57
CA ASN A 17 -0.82 13.74 -10.27
C ASN A 17 -0.42 13.24 -8.88
N MET A 18 0.85 13.41 -8.49
CA MET A 18 1.33 13.04 -7.16
C MET A 18 0.64 13.88 -6.06
N ILE A 19 0.58 15.20 -6.23
CA ILE A 19 -0.11 16.10 -5.29
C ILE A 19 -1.58 15.72 -5.18
N LEU A 20 -2.24 15.47 -6.30
CA LEU A 20 -3.65 15.12 -6.36
C LEU A 20 -3.92 13.77 -5.66
N GLN A 21 -3.06 12.76 -5.85
CA GLN A 21 -3.15 11.49 -5.13
C GLN A 21 -2.98 11.67 -3.61
N ILE A 22 -2.06 12.51 -3.17
CA ILE A 22 -1.87 12.81 -1.75
C ILE A 22 -3.13 13.50 -1.19
N ALA A 23 -3.65 14.51 -1.89
CA ALA A 23 -4.87 15.21 -1.49
C ALA A 23 -6.06 14.24 -1.35
N PHE A 24 -6.23 13.31 -2.29
CA PHE A 24 -7.29 12.30 -2.18
C PHE A 24 -7.11 11.36 -1.01
N ARG A 25 -5.87 10.92 -0.72
CA ARG A 25 -5.62 10.09 0.46
C ARG A 25 -5.98 10.82 1.76
N VAL A 26 -5.70 12.13 1.84
CA VAL A 26 -6.09 12.96 2.99
C VAL A 26 -7.61 13.09 3.07
N ILE A 27 -8.30 13.36 1.96
CA ILE A 27 -9.77 13.46 1.93
C ILE A 27 -10.39 12.13 2.37
N THR A 28 -9.95 11.01 1.81
CA THR A 28 -10.45 9.68 2.19
C THR A 28 -10.17 9.37 3.66
N PHE A 29 -9.00 9.77 4.19
CA PHE A 29 -8.69 9.62 5.61
C PHE A 29 -9.66 10.39 6.50
N VAL A 30 -9.95 11.67 6.19
CA VAL A 30 -10.90 12.49 6.95
C VAL A 30 -12.32 11.91 6.87
N LEU A 31 -12.76 11.52 5.66
CA LEU A 31 -14.09 10.94 5.45
C LEU A 31 -14.25 9.60 6.18
N ASN A 32 -13.21 8.76 6.21
CA ASN A 32 -13.22 7.53 6.99
C ASN A 32 -13.32 7.83 8.49
N GLY A 33 -12.61 8.85 8.99
CA GLY A 33 -12.77 9.32 10.37
C GLY A 33 -14.23 9.65 10.71
N LEU A 34 -14.91 10.43 9.86
CA LEU A 34 -16.33 10.78 10.05
C LEU A 34 -17.25 9.54 10.05
N VAL A 35 -16.93 8.54 9.23
CA VAL A 35 -17.68 7.27 9.19
C VAL A 35 -17.55 6.51 10.51
N LEU A 36 -16.36 6.48 11.10
CA LEU A 36 -16.08 5.70 12.32
C LEU A 36 -16.85 6.18 13.56
N HIS A 37 -17.25 7.45 13.59
CA HIS A 37 -18.07 8.00 14.67
C HIS A 37 -19.52 7.51 14.66
N ASN A 38 -20.01 7.00 13.52
CA ASN A 38 -21.42 6.68 13.30
C ASN A 38 -21.66 5.20 12.94
N VAL A 39 -20.62 4.37 12.92
CA VAL A 39 -20.70 2.96 12.50
C VAL A 39 -20.18 2.03 13.58
N ASP A 40 -20.91 0.93 13.78
CA ASP A 40 -20.55 -0.12 14.71
C ASP A 40 -19.28 -0.88 14.30
N LYS A 41 -18.52 -1.32 15.30
CA LYS A 41 -17.25 -2.05 15.10
C LYS A 41 -17.43 -3.31 14.25
N GLU A 42 -18.54 -4.03 14.46
CA GLU A 42 -18.86 -5.25 13.71
C GLU A 42 -19.08 -4.95 12.22
N VAL A 43 -19.85 -3.90 11.90
CA VAL A 43 -20.08 -3.46 10.51
C VAL A 43 -18.75 -3.11 9.83
N LEU A 44 -17.84 -2.43 10.53
CA LEU A 44 -16.50 -2.12 9.99
C LEU A 44 -15.70 -3.38 9.65
N GLY A 45 -15.72 -4.40 10.51
CA GLY A 45 -15.04 -5.67 10.22
C GLY A 45 -15.64 -6.42 9.05
N ILE A 46 -16.98 -6.43 8.94
CA ILE A 46 -17.69 -7.03 7.81
C ILE A 46 -17.28 -6.34 6.50
N LEU A 47 -17.29 -5.01 6.46
CA LEU A 47 -17.02 -4.25 5.25
C LEU A 47 -15.54 -4.26 4.86
N ASN A 48 -14.65 -3.83 5.77
CA ASN A 48 -13.25 -3.53 5.46
C ASN A 48 -12.35 -4.77 5.45
N VAL A 49 -12.70 -5.80 6.23
CA VAL A 49 -11.93 -7.05 6.26
C VAL A 49 -12.62 -8.09 5.38
N ARG A 50 -13.87 -8.44 5.67
CA ARG A 50 -14.47 -9.66 5.11
C ARG A 50 -14.93 -9.52 3.66
N LEU A 51 -15.76 -8.52 3.35
CA LEU A 51 -16.27 -8.28 1.99
C LEU A 51 -15.16 -7.74 1.07
N MET A 52 -14.29 -6.88 1.60
CA MET A 52 -13.13 -6.40 0.84
C MET A 52 -12.14 -7.51 0.52
N LEU A 53 -11.88 -8.45 1.44
CA LEU A 53 -11.05 -9.61 1.16
C LEU A 53 -11.67 -10.50 0.09
N LEU A 54 -12.99 -10.71 0.11
CA LEU A 54 -13.70 -11.43 -0.96
C LEU A 54 -13.48 -10.77 -2.33
N LEU A 55 -13.73 -9.46 -2.43
CA LEU A 55 -13.53 -8.66 -3.65
C LEU A 55 -12.10 -8.81 -4.19
N MET A 56 -11.11 -8.58 -3.32
CA MET A 56 -9.70 -8.63 -3.68
C MET A 56 -9.27 -10.04 -4.06
N THR A 57 -9.75 -11.07 -3.35
CA THR A 57 -9.43 -12.47 -3.66
C THR A 57 -9.95 -12.88 -5.03
N ILE A 58 -11.23 -12.62 -5.32
CA ILE A 58 -11.85 -12.96 -6.61
C ILE A 58 -11.07 -12.28 -7.73
N LEU A 59 -10.94 -10.95 -7.67
CA LEU A 59 -10.34 -10.18 -8.76
C LEU A 59 -8.85 -10.45 -8.91
N PHE A 60 -8.09 -10.59 -7.83
CA PHE A 60 -6.64 -10.81 -7.95
C PHE A 60 -6.34 -12.19 -8.54
N VAL A 61 -6.95 -13.25 -8.00
CA VAL A 61 -6.69 -14.64 -8.44
C VAL A 61 -7.10 -14.84 -9.90
N SER A 62 -8.23 -14.27 -10.33
CA SER A 62 -8.80 -14.52 -11.66
C SER A 62 -8.25 -13.64 -12.78
N ARG A 63 -7.56 -12.52 -12.46
CA ARG A 63 -7.32 -11.43 -13.43
C ARG A 63 -5.88 -10.98 -13.53
N GLU A 64 -5.16 -10.96 -12.41
CA GLU A 64 -3.82 -10.35 -12.34
C GLU A 64 -2.83 -11.05 -13.26
N ALA A 65 -2.94 -12.38 -13.39
CA ALA A 65 -2.12 -13.18 -14.29
C ALA A 65 -2.25 -12.74 -15.75
N PHE A 66 -3.50 -12.51 -16.20
CA PHE A 66 -3.81 -12.06 -17.56
C PHE A 66 -3.26 -10.67 -17.82
N ARG A 67 -3.47 -9.73 -16.87
CA ARG A 67 -2.95 -8.36 -16.97
C ARG A 67 -1.43 -8.35 -17.12
N ARG A 68 -0.72 -9.12 -16.31
CA ARG A 68 0.76 -9.20 -16.38
C ARG A 68 1.26 -9.81 -17.67
N ALA A 69 0.66 -10.91 -18.12
CA ALA A 69 1.04 -11.55 -19.38
C ALA A 69 0.84 -10.61 -20.57
N CYS A 70 -0.32 -9.95 -20.65
CA CYS A 70 -0.70 -9.10 -21.77
C CYS A 70 0.01 -7.72 -21.78
N MET A 71 0.65 -7.34 -20.68
CA MET A 71 1.46 -6.12 -20.58
C MET A 71 2.97 -6.37 -20.84
N SER A 72 3.40 -7.63 -20.94
CA SER A 72 4.76 -7.98 -21.37
C SER A 72 4.90 -7.72 -22.87
N LYS A 73 6.05 -7.23 -23.36
CA LYS A 73 6.38 -7.11 -24.80
C LYS A 73 5.26 -6.54 -25.71
N THR A 74 4.58 -5.47 -25.28
CA THR A 74 3.41 -4.90 -25.98
C THR A 74 3.62 -4.51 -27.44
N LYS A 75 4.85 -4.26 -27.88
CA LYS A 75 5.19 -3.89 -29.26
C LYS A 75 5.13 -5.06 -30.25
N ASP A 76 5.31 -6.28 -29.77
CA ASP A 76 5.34 -7.49 -30.61
C ASP A 76 3.98 -8.22 -30.64
N HIS A 77 2.95 -7.59 -30.07
CA HIS A 77 1.66 -8.23 -29.84
C HIS A 77 0.76 -8.27 -31.07
N ASN A 78 0.24 -9.46 -31.33
CA ASN A 78 -0.93 -9.64 -32.17
C ASN A 78 -2.21 -9.36 -31.35
N TRP A 79 -2.68 -8.11 -31.43
CA TRP A 79 -3.78 -7.60 -30.60
C TRP A 79 -5.06 -8.45 -30.59
N PRO A 80 -5.58 -9.00 -31.70
CA PRO A 80 -6.68 -9.95 -31.68
C PRO A 80 -6.47 -11.16 -30.76
N GLN A 81 -5.27 -11.75 -30.74
CA GLN A 81 -4.96 -12.89 -29.86
C GLN A 81 -4.90 -12.48 -28.38
N VAL A 82 -4.37 -11.27 -28.11
CA VAL A 82 -4.35 -10.69 -26.76
C VAL A 82 -5.78 -10.46 -26.26
N ILE A 83 -6.67 -9.92 -27.10
CA ILE A 83 -8.08 -9.72 -26.75
C ILE A 83 -8.77 -11.07 -26.49
N ASN A 84 -8.59 -12.07 -27.36
CA ASN A 84 -9.15 -13.40 -27.15
C ASN A 84 -8.70 -14.02 -25.81
N LEU A 85 -7.43 -13.86 -25.45
CA LEU A 85 -6.90 -14.31 -24.16
C LEU A 85 -7.51 -13.52 -22.99
N LEU A 86 -7.62 -12.20 -23.11
CA LEU A 86 -8.22 -11.35 -22.07
C LEU A 86 -9.69 -11.69 -21.83
N TRP A 87 -10.45 -12.14 -22.83
CA TRP A 87 -11.83 -12.58 -22.59
C TRP A 87 -11.95 -13.82 -21.72
N LEU A 88 -10.89 -14.61 -21.54
CA LEU A 88 -10.87 -15.69 -20.56
C LEU A 88 -10.89 -15.19 -19.10
N THR A 89 -10.67 -13.89 -18.85
CA THR A 89 -10.87 -13.33 -17.51
C THR A 89 -12.32 -13.42 -17.06
N VAL A 90 -13.30 -13.25 -17.95
CA VAL A 90 -14.73 -13.27 -17.60
C VAL A 90 -15.16 -14.64 -17.03
N PRO A 91 -14.98 -15.78 -17.73
CA PRO A 91 -15.32 -17.08 -17.18
C PRO A 91 -14.47 -17.44 -15.96
N SER A 92 -13.20 -16.99 -15.89
CA SER A 92 -12.34 -17.19 -14.73
C SER A 92 -12.89 -16.46 -13.49
N VAL A 93 -13.32 -15.21 -13.65
CA VAL A 93 -13.96 -14.42 -12.59
C VAL A 93 -15.29 -15.02 -12.20
N MET A 94 -16.12 -15.46 -13.15
CA MET A 94 -17.39 -16.13 -12.84
C MET A 94 -17.19 -17.39 -12.00
N LEU A 95 -16.22 -18.24 -12.37
CA LEU A 95 -15.87 -19.44 -11.61
C LEU A 95 -15.36 -19.08 -10.20
N CYS A 96 -14.45 -18.10 -10.10
CA CYS A 96 -13.92 -17.65 -8.82
C CYS A 96 -15.01 -17.03 -7.94
N SER A 97 -15.88 -16.17 -8.49
CA SER A 97 -17.03 -15.60 -7.78
C SER A 97 -17.94 -16.69 -7.24
N PHE A 98 -18.26 -17.71 -8.05
CA PHE A 98 -19.08 -18.83 -7.59
C PHE A 98 -18.43 -19.57 -6.41
N VAL A 99 -17.16 -19.96 -6.55
CA VAL A 99 -16.43 -20.72 -5.53
C VAL A 99 -16.24 -19.91 -4.25
N PHE A 100 -15.73 -18.68 -4.34
CA PHE A 100 -15.43 -17.86 -3.17
C PHE A 100 -16.69 -17.35 -2.48
N CYS A 101 -17.74 -16.96 -3.21
CA CYS A 101 -19.02 -16.63 -2.56
C CYS A 101 -19.61 -17.85 -1.84
N TYR A 102 -19.52 -19.05 -2.42
CA TYR A 102 -19.97 -20.27 -1.75
C TYR A 102 -19.20 -20.50 -0.43
N ILE A 103 -17.87 -20.37 -0.45
CA ILE A 103 -17.03 -20.48 0.75
C ILE A 103 -17.43 -19.43 1.79
N TRP A 104 -17.62 -18.16 1.38
CA TRP A 104 -17.96 -17.06 2.28
C TRP A 104 -19.35 -17.18 2.92
N LEU A 105 -20.27 -17.87 2.27
CA LEU A 105 -21.64 -18.06 2.75
C LEU A 105 -21.82 -19.32 3.59
N HIS A 106 -21.08 -20.39 3.26
CA HIS A 106 -21.35 -21.72 3.83
C HIS A 106 -20.23 -22.30 4.68
N TRP A 107 -18.98 -21.87 4.50
CA TRP A 107 -17.82 -22.44 5.22
C TRP A 107 -17.21 -21.48 6.23
N LEU A 108 -17.43 -20.16 6.07
CA LEU A 108 -16.96 -19.17 7.02
C LEU A 108 -18.02 -18.84 8.07
N GLU A 109 -17.55 -18.34 9.21
CA GLU A 109 -18.40 -17.82 10.28
C GLU A 109 -19.27 -16.66 9.76
N LEU A 110 -20.57 -16.73 10.07
CA LEU A 110 -21.55 -15.70 9.71
C LEU A 110 -21.60 -14.62 10.81
N PRO A 111 -21.90 -13.36 10.44
CA PRO A 111 -22.13 -12.28 11.41
C PRO A 111 -23.30 -12.55 12.37
N SER A 112 -23.50 -11.63 13.34
CA SER A 112 -24.65 -11.67 14.24
C SER A 112 -25.99 -11.70 13.50
N THR A 113 -27.03 -12.30 14.11
CA THR A 113 -28.34 -12.57 13.50
C THR A 113 -29.02 -11.34 12.90
N GLU A 114 -28.71 -10.15 13.42
CA GLU A 114 -29.19 -8.87 12.90
C GLU A 114 -28.63 -8.56 11.51
N HIS A 115 -27.34 -8.88 11.26
CA HIS A 115 -26.63 -8.52 10.04
C HIS A 115 -26.52 -9.66 9.03
N VAL A 116 -26.87 -10.91 9.38
CA VAL A 116 -26.72 -12.08 8.48
C VAL A 116 -27.40 -11.87 7.13
N ALA A 117 -28.64 -11.39 7.09
CA ALA A 117 -29.38 -11.22 5.85
C ALA A 117 -28.72 -10.19 4.91
N ASP A 118 -28.26 -9.07 5.47
CA ASP A 118 -27.56 -8.03 4.72
C ASP A 118 -26.18 -8.48 4.26
N TYR A 119 -25.48 -9.26 5.09
CA TYR A 119 -24.20 -9.86 4.73
C TYR A 119 -24.35 -10.83 3.56
N GLN A 120 -25.32 -11.76 3.62
CA GLN A 120 -25.57 -12.73 2.55
C GLN A 120 -25.89 -12.03 1.23
N PHE A 121 -26.81 -11.04 1.26
CA PHE A 121 -27.12 -10.22 0.10
C PHE A 121 -25.86 -9.53 -0.45
N SER A 122 -25.04 -8.95 0.43
CA SER A 122 -23.82 -8.25 0.03
C SER A 122 -22.80 -9.16 -0.62
N VAL A 123 -22.62 -10.39 -0.13
CA VAL A 123 -21.71 -11.38 -0.75
C VAL A 123 -22.12 -11.67 -2.20
N TYR A 124 -23.41 -11.89 -2.48
CA TYR A 124 -23.88 -12.10 -3.85
C TYR A 124 -23.64 -10.89 -4.74
N VAL A 125 -24.00 -9.69 -4.26
CA VAL A 125 -23.83 -8.45 -5.03
C VAL A 125 -22.36 -8.15 -5.30
N PHE A 126 -21.46 -8.39 -4.35
CA PHE A 126 -20.01 -8.27 -4.55
C PHE A 126 -19.50 -9.27 -5.61
N GLY A 127 -19.96 -10.53 -5.57
CA GLY A 127 -19.64 -11.53 -6.58
C GLY A 127 -20.11 -11.14 -7.99
N ILE A 128 -21.33 -10.60 -8.11
CA ILE A 128 -21.88 -10.07 -9.37
C ILE A 128 -21.08 -8.84 -9.84
N SER A 129 -20.73 -7.95 -8.91
CA SER A 129 -19.93 -6.75 -9.20
C SER A 129 -18.56 -7.11 -9.79
N CYS A 130 -17.91 -8.16 -9.27
CA CYS A 130 -16.66 -8.69 -9.84
C CYS A 130 -16.85 -9.14 -11.29
N VAL A 131 -17.94 -9.84 -11.60
CA VAL A 131 -18.25 -10.30 -12.96
C VAL A 131 -18.47 -9.11 -13.88
N ILE A 132 -19.23 -8.10 -13.47
CA ILE A 132 -19.44 -6.86 -14.24
C ILE A 132 -18.10 -6.17 -14.52
N GLU A 133 -17.25 -6.04 -13.49
CA GLU A 133 -15.92 -5.44 -13.62
C GLU A 133 -15.04 -6.20 -14.63
N SER A 134 -15.14 -7.53 -14.69
CA SER A 134 -14.36 -8.36 -15.61
C SER A 134 -14.58 -8.06 -17.11
N PHE A 135 -15.76 -7.54 -17.49
CA PHE A 135 -16.03 -7.11 -18.87
C PHE A 135 -15.27 -5.84 -19.27
N THR A 136 -14.63 -5.17 -18.31
CA THR A 136 -13.78 -4.00 -18.58
C THR A 136 -12.35 -4.41 -18.97
N GLU A 137 -11.93 -5.64 -18.68
CA GLU A 137 -10.52 -6.06 -18.78
C GLU A 137 -9.88 -5.89 -20.16
N PRO A 138 -10.52 -6.29 -21.28
CA PRO A 138 -9.94 -6.11 -22.61
C PRO A 138 -9.63 -4.64 -22.91
N VAL A 139 -10.54 -3.75 -22.54
CA VAL A 139 -10.44 -2.29 -22.76
C VAL A 139 -9.45 -1.65 -21.79
N TYR A 140 -9.44 -2.10 -20.54
CA TYR A 140 -8.52 -1.62 -19.51
C TYR A 140 -7.06 -1.93 -19.89
N VAL A 141 -6.74 -3.19 -20.20
CA VAL A 141 -5.37 -3.59 -20.55
C VAL A 141 -4.91 -2.90 -21.82
N PHE A 142 -5.79 -2.78 -22.82
CA PHE A 142 -5.50 -2.00 -24.02
C PHE A 142 -5.17 -0.53 -23.67
N SER A 143 -5.95 0.11 -22.81
CA SER A 143 -5.68 1.49 -22.38
C SER A 143 -4.31 1.65 -21.72
N GLN A 144 -3.87 0.66 -20.93
CA GLN A 144 -2.58 0.69 -20.25
C GLN A 144 -1.42 0.47 -21.22
N ALA A 145 -1.55 -0.47 -22.15
CA ALA A 145 -0.53 -0.75 -23.14
C ALA A 145 -0.24 0.43 -24.08
N PHE A 146 -1.26 1.26 -24.37
CA PHE A 146 -1.13 2.50 -25.15
C PHE A 146 -0.96 3.76 -24.28
N LEU A 147 -0.60 3.61 -23.01
CA LEU A 147 -0.21 4.71 -22.11
C LEU A 147 -1.29 5.79 -21.90
N TYR A 148 -2.58 5.42 -21.86
CA TYR A 148 -3.68 6.31 -21.46
C TYR A 148 -3.71 6.56 -19.94
N VAL A 149 -2.59 7.00 -19.38
CA VAL A 149 -2.39 7.19 -17.93
C VAL A 149 -3.35 8.23 -17.37
N GLY A 150 -3.53 9.37 -18.06
CA GLY A 150 -4.45 10.43 -17.62
C GLY A 150 -5.91 9.97 -17.54
N TRP A 151 -6.34 9.12 -18.48
CA TRP A 151 -7.70 8.56 -18.45
C TRP A 151 -7.89 7.61 -17.27
N ARG A 152 -6.93 6.72 -17.03
CA ARG A 152 -6.94 5.83 -15.85
C ARG A 152 -7.05 6.63 -14.56
N LEU A 153 -6.24 7.68 -14.40
CA LEU A 153 -6.27 8.51 -13.20
C LEU A 153 -7.65 9.16 -12.99
N PHE A 154 -8.26 9.68 -14.06
CA PHE A 154 -9.61 10.24 -14.00
C PHE A 154 -10.64 9.18 -13.58
N VAL A 155 -10.60 7.97 -14.15
CA VAL A 155 -11.52 6.90 -13.78
C VAL A 155 -11.32 6.49 -12.32
N ASP A 156 -10.08 6.24 -11.90
CA ASP A 156 -9.74 5.87 -10.51
C ASP A 156 -10.28 6.92 -9.51
N MET A 157 -10.21 8.21 -9.86
CA MET A 157 -10.81 9.29 -9.05
C MET A 157 -12.33 9.19 -8.96
N VAL A 158 -13.03 9.06 -10.09
CA VAL A 158 -14.50 8.97 -10.11
C VAL A 158 -14.98 7.78 -9.29
N LEU A 159 -14.31 6.63 -9.40
CA LEU A 159 -14.66 5.43 -8.65
C LEU A 159 -14.37 5.58 -7.15
N LEU A 160 -13.28 6.25 -6.77
CA LEU A 160 -13.00 6.55 -5.37
C LEU A 160 -14.08 7.46 -4.76
N PHE A 161 -14.47 8.51 -5.48
CA PHE A 161 -15.55 9.41 -5.05
C PHE A 161 -16.88 8.68 -4.91
N LEU A 162 -17.20 7.80 -5.86
CA LEU A 162 -18.42 7.01 -5.78
C LEU A 162 -18.40 6.08 -4.57
N ARG A 163 -17.31 5.33 -4.35
CA ARG A 163 -17.18 4.40 -3.22
C ARG A 163 -17.25 5.09 -1.86
N VAL A 164 -16.48 6.16 -1.69
CA VAL A 164 -16.44 6.88 -0.41
C VAL A 164 -17.72 7.70 -0.22
N GLY A 165 -18.24 8.29 -1.28
CA GLY A 165 -19.49 9.05 -1.27
C GLY A 165 -20.68 8.19 -0.87
N THR A 166 -20.81 6.98 -1.45
CA THR A 166 -21.88 6.04 -1.05
C THR A 166 -21.76 5.66 0.42
N LEU A 167 -20.54 5.37 0.90
CA LEU A 167 -20.32 5.03 2.31
C LEU A 167 -20.73 6.17 3.24
N VAL A 168 -20.25 7.38 2.98
CA VAL A 168 -20.53 8.56 3.82
C VAL A 168 -22.03 8.89 3.83
N VAL A 169 -22.68 8.93 2.67
CA VAL A 169 -24.13 9.21 2.59
C VAL A 169 -24.93 8.16 3.35
N THR A 170 -24.63 6.89 3.15
CA THR A 170 -25.32 5.82 3.86
C THR A 170 -25.13 5.91 5.36
N VAL A 171 -23.90 6.15 5.83
CA VAL A 171 -23.62 6.20 7.26
C VAL A 171 -24.30 7.38 7.94
N LEU A 172 -24.35 8.54 7.27
CA LEU A 172 -24.97 9.74 7.84
C LEU A 172 -26.50 9.71 7.82
N TYR A 173 -27.12 9.11 6.78
CA TYR A 173 -28.57 9.15 6.60
C TYR A 173 -29.29 7.83 6.91
N PHE A 174 -28.60 6.68 6.79
CA PHE A 174 -29.18 5.33 6.87
C PHE A 174 -28.24 4.32 7.58
N PRO A 175 -27.81 4.57 8.83
CA PRO A 175 -26.79 3.74 9.51
C PRO A 175 -27.19 2.26 9.64
N ALA A 176 -28.48 1.96 9.83
CA ALA A 176 -28.99 0.59 9.94
C ALA A 176 -28.81 -0.25 8.65
N TYR A 177 -28.74 0.40 7.48
CA TYR A 177 -28.62 -0.27 6.18
C TYR A 177 -27.20 -0.21 5.61
N THR A 178 -26.20 0.09 6.45
CA THR A 178 -24.83 0.38 6.00
C THR A 178 -24.23 -0.73 5.15
N ILE A 179 -24.40 -1.99 5.59
CA ILE A 179 -23.87 -3.17 4.87
C ILE A 179 -24.49 -3.27 3.48
N ARG A 180 -25.82 -3.21 3.38
CA ARG A 180 -26.56 -3.36 2.13
C ARG A 180 -26.28 -2.22 1.15
N SER A 181 -26.26 -0.98 1.64
CA SER A 181 -25.95 0.17 0.79
C SER A 181 -24.53 0.16 0.27
N MET A 182 -23.56 -0.38 1.04
CA MET A 182 -22.20 -0.57 0.53
C MET A 182 -22.15 -1.59 -0.62
N ALA A 183 -22.98 -2.63 -0.59
CA ALA A 183 -23.11 -3.56 -1.71
C ALA A 183 -23.67 -2.87 -2.97
N TYR A 184 -24.71 -2.05 -2.83
CA TYR A 184 -25.19 -1.23 -3.95
C TYR A 184 -24.13 -0.23 -4.46
N GLY A 185 -23.34 0.36 -3.54
CA GLY A 185 -22.23 1.23 -3.88
C GLY A 185 -21.16 0.50 -4.70
N GLN A 186 -20.78 -0.72 -4.30
CA GLN A 186 -19.83 -1.54 -5.05
C GLN A 186 -20.38 -1.95 -6.43
N PHE A 187 -21.66 -2.28 -6.53
CA PHE A 187 -22.31 -2.52 -7.82
C PHE A 187 -22.24 -1.28 -8.72
N ALA A 188 -22.59 -0.11 -8.19
CA ALA A 188 -22.52 1.16 -8.91
C ALA A 188 -21.10 1.49 -9.37
N VAL A 189 -20.08 1.20 -8.55
CA VAL A 189 -18.66 1.34 -8.90
C VAL A 189 -18.30 0.43 -10.07
N SER A 190 -18.63 -0.85 -10.02
CA SER A 190 -18.32 -1.80 -11.10
C SER A 190 -19.06 -1.46 -12.41
N THR A 191 -20.33 -1.03 -12.33
CA THR A 191 -21.07 -0.58 -13.52
C THR A 191 -20.51 0.71 -14.10
N THR A 192 -20.16 1.68 -13.26
CA THR A 192 -19.59 2.97 -13.69
C THR A 192 -18.23 2.76 -14.35
N LEU A 193 -17.37 1.89 -13.78
CA LEU A 193 -16.10 1.49 -14.36
C LEU A 193 -16.29 0.96 -15.79
N LEU A 194 -17.22 0.00 -15.97
CA LEU A 194 -17.55 -0.57 -17.27
C LEU A 194 -17.98 0.52 -18.27
N LEU A 195 -18.95 1.34 -17.89
CA LEU A 195 -19.48 2.39 -18.74
C LEU A 195 -18.40 3.40 -19.15
N LEU A 196 -17.59 3.87 -18.20
CA LEU A 196 -16.55 4.86 -18.47
C LEU A 196 -15.55 4.36 -19.52
N TYR A 197 -15.03 3.13 -19.37
CA TYR A 197 -14.06 2.59 -20.32
C TYR A 197 -14.66 2.34 -21.70
N TRP A 198 -15.83 1.69 -21.78
CA TRP A 198 -16.44 1.38 -23.08
C TRP A 198 -16.91 2.64 -23.81
N LEU A 199 -17.54 3.60 -23.12
CA LEU A 199 -17.97 4.87 -23.73
C LEU A 199 -16.79 5.73 -24.16
N TYR A 200 -15.71 5.76 -23.38
CA TYR A 200 -14.51 6.52 -23.73
C TYR A 200 -13.89 6.02 -25.03
N PHE A 201 -13.63 4.71 -25.15
CA PHE A 201 -13.06 4.15 -26.38
C PHE A 201 -14.03 4.20 -27.55
N HIS A 202 -15.34 4.09 -27.32
CA HIS A 202 -16.33 4.35 -28.36
C HIS A 202 -16.19 5.76 -28.94
N ARG A 203 -16.09 6.79 -28.08
CA ARG A 203 -15.87 8.18 -28.52
C ARG A 203 -14.52 8.37 -29.21
N GLN A 204 -13.46 7.70 -28.75
CA GLN A 204 -12.14 7.81 -29.40
C GLN A 204 -12.11 7.19 -30.79
N PHE A 205 -12.75 6.03 -30.99
CA PHE A 205 -12.86 5.44 -32.32
C PHE A 205 -13.78 6.23 -33.25
N GLN A 206 -14.85 6.84 -32.73
CA GLN A 206 -15.65 7.80 -33.52
C GLN A 206 -14.82 9.00 -33.98
N LYS A 207 -14.00 9.58 -33.10
CA LYS A 207 -13.06 10.65 -33.46
C LYS A 207 -12.06 10.20 -34.52
N LYS A 208 -11.49 9.00 -34.39
CA LYS A 208 -10.59 8.39 -35.38
C LYS A 208 -11.28 8.25 -36.74
N ALA A 209 -12.51 7.73 -36.76
CA ALA A 209 -13.30 7.57 -37.98
C ALA A 209 -13.62 8.92 -38.65
N GLN A 210 -13.95 9.96 -37.87
CA GLN A 210 -14.17 11.31 -38.39
C GLN A 210 -12.90 11.96 -38.95
N MET A 211 -11.74 11.75 -38.31
CA MET A 211 -10.45 12.24 -38.79
C MET A 211 -10.08 11.62 -40.14
N LEU A 212 -10.26 10.29 -40.25
CA LEU A 212 -10.05 9.55 -41.50
C LEU A 212 -11.00 10.03 -42.61
N LYS A 213 -12.27 10.27 -42.28
CA LYS A 213 -13.28 10.77 -43.24
C LYS A 213 -12.98 12.19 -43.71
N ASN A 214 -12.54 13.08 -42.82
CA ASN A 214 -12.31 14.48 -43.11
C ASN A 214 -10.92 14.76 -43.73
N LYS A 215 -10.09 13.73 -43.98
CA LYS A 215 -8.69 13.84 -44.44
C LYS A 215 -7.81 14.80 -43.63
N LYS A 216 -8.22 15.15 -42.40
CA LYS A 216 -7.44 15.95 -41.44
C LYS A 216 -6.43 15.05 -40.74
N VAL A 217 -5.51 14.48 -41.52
CA VAL A 217 -4.52 13.52 -41.05
C VAL A 217 -3.22 14.27 -40.81
N HIS A 218 -2.89 14.54 -39.54
CA HIS A 218 -1.53 14.93 -39.19
C HIS A 218 -0.72 13.64 -39.01
N ARG A 219 0.38 13.51 -39.77
CA ARG A 219 1.36 12.41 -39.59
C ARG A 219 1.99 12.59 -38.19
N GLY A 220 1.42 11.90 -37.20
CA GLY A 220 1.83 12.02 -35.79
C GLY A 220 0.68 11.90 -34.79
N ASP A 221 -0.58 11.92 -35.23
CA ASP A 221 -1.71 11.79 -34.31
C ASP A 221 -1.73 10.42 -33.60
N PRO A 222 -1.66 10.37 -32.25
CA PRO A 222 -1.61 9.12 -31.50
C PRO A 222 -2.78 8.16 -31.76
N LEU A 223 -3.94 8.71 -32.14
CA LEU A 223 -5.15 7.95 -32.47
C LEU A 223 -5.02 7.10 -33.74
N LEU A 224 -4.19 7.51 -34.70
CA LEU A 224 -3.98 6.77 -35.95
C LEU A 224 -3.09 5.53 -35.76
N ILE A 225 -2.27 5.52 -34.69
CA ILE A 225 -1.37 4.42 -34.32
C ILE A 225 -2.14 3.24 -33.71
N LEU A 226 -3.39 3.46 -33.27
CA LEU A 226 -4.21 2.41 -32.65
C LEU A 226 -4.52 1.27 -33.64
N PRO A 227 -4.35 0.00 -33.24
CA PRO A 227 -4.55 -1.17 -34.11
C PRO A 227 -6.03 -1.42 -34.45
N PHE A 228 -6.96 -0.89 -33.65
CA PHE A 228 -8.40 -1.08 -33.81
C PHE A 228 -9.11 0.16 -34.35
N ASN A 229 -10.27 -0.07 -34.96
CA ASN A 229 -11.10 0.98 -35.57
C ASN A 229 -12.49 1.06 -34.94
N SER A 230 -12.89 0.06 -34.15
CA SER A 230 -14.19 0.03 -33.49
C SER A 230 -14.13 -0.66 -32.14
N VAL A 231 -15.10 -0.36 -31.27
CA VAL A 231 -15.29 -1.08 -29.99
C VAL A 231 -15.61 -2.55 -30.19
N TRP A 232 -16.20 -2.92 -31.34
CA TRP A 232 -16.47 -4.31 -31.68
C TRP A 232 -15.20 -5.13 -31.95
N ASP A 233 -14.06 -4.47 -32.17
CA ASP A 233 -12.76 -5.14 -32.28
C ASP A 233 -12.23 -5.61 -30.92
N PHE A 234 -12.82 -5.13 -29.83
CA PHE A 234 -12.57 -5.67 -28.50
C PHE A 234 -13.32 -6.96 -28.22
N LEU A 235 -14.17 -7.47 -29.10
CA LEU A 235 -14.80 -8.78 -28.91
C LEU A 235 -13.90 -9.91 -29.43
N PRO A 236 -14.05 -11.15 -28.92
CA PRO A 236 -13.28 -12.28 -29.42
C PRO A 236 -13.54 -12.49 -30.91
N LYS A 237 -12.46 -12.59 -31.70
CA LYS A 237 -12.53 -12.83 -33.14
C LYS A 237 -11.48 -13.85 -33.55
N ARG A 238 -11.86 -14.78 -34.43
CA ARG A 238 -10.91 -15.69 -35.06
C ARG A 238 -10.37 -15.03 -36.32
N VAL A 239 -9.05 -14.81 -36.36
CA VAL A 239 -8.36 -14.34 -37.56
C VAL A 239 -7.94 -15.58 -38.37
N GLU A 240 -8.27 -15.60 -39.66
CA GLU A 240 -7.93 -16.71 -40.55
C GLU A 240 -6.41 -16.94 -40.59
N GLY A 241 -5.99 -18.21 -40.52
CA GLY A 241 -4.58 -18.60 -40.52
C GLY A 241 -3.83 -18.40 -39.20
N GLN A 242 -4.49 -17.91 -38.13
CA GLN A 242 -3.86 -17.70 -36.82
C GLN A 242 -4.56 -18.50 -35.71
N ALA A 243 -3.79 -18.88 -34.69
CA ALA A 243 -4.34 -19.47 -33.47
C ALA A 243 -5.26 -18.47 -32.75
N LEU A 244 -6.34 -18.95 -32.11
CA LEU A 244 -7.27 -18.11 -31.36
C LEU A 244 -6.56 -17.41 -30.19
N ILE A 245 -5.68 -18.13 -29.51
CA ILE A 245 -4.88 -17.64 -28.39
C ILE A 245 -3.41 -17.95 -28.69
N GLY A 246 -2.53 -16.98 -28.45
CA GLY A 246 -1.09 -17.21 -28.58
C GLY A 246 -0.58 -18.14 -27.47
N SER A 247 0.03 -19.27 -27.84
CA SER A 247 0.54 -20.26 -26.89
C SER A 247 1.54 -19.68 -25.90
N ASP A 248 2.42 -18.78 -26.35
CA ASP A 248 3.42 -18.13 -25.51
C ASP A 248 2.78 -17.25 -24.43
N LEU A 249 1.75 -16.47 -24.80
CA LEU A 249 0.99 -15.65 -23.87
C LEU A 249 0.21 -16.50 -22.86
N ALA A 250 -0.38 -17.62 -23.30
CA ALA A 250 -1.08 -18.54 -22.42
C ALA A 250 -0.13 -19.21 -21.41
N PHE A 251 1.04 -19.66 -21.87
CA PHE A 251 2.08 -20.23 -21.01
C PHE A 251 2.60 -19.20 -19.99
N LEU A 252 2.84 -17.96 -20.44
CA LEU A 252 3.24 -16.85 -19.57
C LEU A 252 2.15 -16.51 -18.54
N THR A 253 0.88 -16.49 -18.96
CA THR A 253 -0.27 -16.29 -18.06
C THR A 253 -0.32 -17.35 -16.98
N TRP A 254 -0.13 -18.62 -17.34
CA TRP A 254 -0.08 -19.71 -16.36
C TRP A 254 1.07 -19.57 -15.36
N GLY A 255 2.26 -19.16 -15.83
CA GLY A 255 3.39 -18.83 -14.95
C GLY A 255 3.05 -17.73 -13.95
N PHE A 256 2.46 -16.62 -14.42
CA PHE A 256 2.03 -15.53 -13.56
C PHE A 256 0.87 -15.89 -12.63
N PHE A 257 0.00 -16.81 -13.01
CA PHE A 257 -1.09 -17.30 -12.16
C PHE A 257 -0.55 -18.00 -10.92
N LYS A 258 0.42 -18.92 -11.07
CA LYS A 258 1.07 -19.59 -9.93
C LYS A 258 1.76 -18.60 -9.00
N GLN A 259 2.50 -17.65 -9.57
CA GLN A 259 3.14 -16.58 -8.80
C GLN A 259 2.12 -15.67 -8.11
N GLY A 260 0.99 -15.43 -8.76
CA GLY A 260 -0.13 -14.67 -8.24
C GLY A 260 -0.70 -15.30 -6.96
N ILE A 261 -1.03 -16.58 -6.98
CA ILE A 261 -1.56 -17.28 -5.78
C ILE A 261 -0.61 -17.13 -4.59
N LEU A 262 0.68 -17.37 -4.80
CA LEU A 262 1.68 -17.19 -3.74
C LEU A 262 1.71 -15.74 -3.25
N LYS A 263 1.75 -14.77 -4.17
CA LYS A 263 1.74 -13.34 -3.82
C LYS A 263 0.49 -12.94 -3.03
N GLN A 264 -0.68 -13.46 -3.40
CA GLN A 264 -1.94 -13.18 -2.71
C GLN A 264 -1.91 -13.70 -1.27
N LEU A 265 -1.45 -14.93 -1.07
CA LEU A 265 -1.29 -15.50 0.27
C LEU A 265 -0.28 -14.73 1.11
N LEU A 266 0.81 -14.25 0.51
CA LEU A 266 1.82 -13.46 1.21
C LEU A 266 1.34 -12.04 1.56
N THR A 267 0.48 -11.45 0.73
CA THR A 267 0.02 -10.06 0.89
C THR A 267 -1.19 -9.95 1.79
N GLU A 268 -2.18 -10.82 1.60
CA GLU A 268 -3.45 -10.82 2.35
C GLU A 268 -3.52 -11.97 3.38
N GLY A 269 -2.41 -12.68 3.59
CA GLY A 269 -2.33 -13.84 4.48
C GLY A 269 -2.84 -13.57 5.89
N GLU A 270 -2.53 -12.41 6.44
CA GLU A 270 -3.01 -11.96 7.74
C GLU A 270 -4.54 -11.88 7.79
N ARG A 271 -5.17 -11.27 6.77
CA ARG A 271 -6.63 -11.20 6.65
C ARG A 271 -7.26 -12.56 6.39
N TYR A 272 -6.59 -13.44 5.64
CA TYR A 272 -7.01 -14.84 5.51
C TYR A 272 -6.98 -15.56 6.86
N VAL A 273 -5.95 -15.35 7.69
CA VAL A 273 -5.91 -15.95 9.04
C VAL A 273 -7.08 -15.48 9.90
N MET A 274 -7.37 -14.16 9.90
CA MET A 274 -8.53 -13.61 10.61
C MET A 274 -9.86 -14.18 10.11
N THR A 275 -9.98 -14.33 8.78
CA THR A 275 -11.22 -14.71 8.12
C THR A 275 -11.51 -16.21 8.21
N VAL A 276 -10.53 -17.04 7.85
CA VAL A 276 -10.70 -18.49 7.71
C VAL A 276 -10.70 -19.19 9.05
N PHE A 277 -9.85 -18.76 9.99
CA PHE A 277 -9.74 -19.41 11.29
C PHE A 277 -10.60 -18.77 12.38
N ALA A 278 -11.38 -17.73 12.06
CA ALA A 278 -12.26 -17.05 13.00
C ALA A 278 -11.57 -16.69 14.34
N VAL A 279 -10.31 -16.29 14.27
CA VAL A 279 -9.49 -16.02 15.47
C VAL A 279 -9.85 -14.70 16.16
N LEU A 280 -10.62 -13.84 15.50
CA LEU A 280 -11.10 -12.56 16.00
C LEU A 280 -12.59 -12.40 15.67
N SER A 281 -13.34 -11.78 16.56
CA SER A 281 -14.70 -11.30 16.28
C SER A 281 -14.69 -10.24 15.17
N PHE A 282 -15.81 -10.05 14.47
CA PHE A 282 -15.93 -9.01 13.45
C PHE A 282 -15.64 -7.60 14.02
N ALA A 283 -16.05 -7.32 15.26
CA ALA A 283 -15.74 -6.06 15.93
C ALA A 283 -14.22 -5.85 16.11
N GLU A 284 -13.50 -6.88 16.56
CA GLU A 284 -12.05 -6.82 16.69
C GLU A 284 -11.35 -6.70 15.34
N GLN A 285 -11.85 -7.37 14.29
CA GLN A 285 -11.34 -7.23 12.93
C GLN A 285 -11.48 -5.78 12.43
N GLY A 286 -12.63 -5.14 12.69
CA GLY A 286 -12.88 -3.75 12.34
C GLY A 286 -11.93 -2.78 13.05
N VAL A 287 -11.80 -2.89 14.37
CA VAL A 287 -10.87 -2.06 15.16
C VAL A 287 -9.42 -2.30 14.71
N TYR A 288 -9.04 -3.56 14.52
CA TYR A 288 -7.70 -3.93 14.07
C TYR A 288 -7.36 -3.31 12.70
N ASP A 289 -8.21 -3.48 11.69
CA ASP A 289 -7.94 -2.96 10.34
C ASP A 289 -7.79 -1.44 10.34
N VAL A 290 -8.65 -0.72 11.08
CA VAL A 290 -8.56 0.74 11.22
C VAL A 290 -7.26 1.15 11.91
N VAL A 291 -6.92 0.52 13.04
CA VAL A 291 -5.71 0.86 13.79
C VAL A 291 -4.44 0.51 13.02
N ASN A 292 -4.40 -0.64 12.33
CA ASN A 292 -3.27 -1.05 11.49
C ASN A 292 -3.08 -0.07 10.31
N ASN A 293 -4.17 0.35 9.67
CA ASN A 293 -4.13 1.35 8.60
C ASN A 293 -3.69 2.73 9.10
N LEU A 294 -4.15 3.16 10.27
CA LEU A 294 -3.74 4.41 10.92
C LEU A 294 -2.27 4.36 11.34
N GLY A 295 -1.86 3.29 12.02
CA GLY A 295 -0.51 3.14 12.56
C GLY A 295 0.54 2.96 11.46
N SER A 296 0.20 2.37 10.31
CA SER A 296 1.12 2.22 9.18
C SER A 296 1.26 3.47 8.29
N MET A 297 0.58 4.58 8.62
CA MET A 297 0.68 5.82 7.83
C MET A 297 2.11 6.37 7.75
N ALA A 298 2.86 6.36 8.86
CA ALA A 298 4.25 6.81 8.87
C ALA A 298 5.10 5.98 7.91
N ALA A 299 4.92 4.65 7.91
CA ALA A 299 5.61 3.77 6.97
C ALA A 299 5.24 4.09 5.51
N ARG A 300 3.95 4.28 5.20
CA ARG A 300 3.47 4.53 3.83
C ARG A 300 3.87 5.89 3.26
N PHE A 301 3.87 6.94 4.09
CA PHE A 301 4.05 8.32 3.61
C PHE A 301 5.44 8.88 3.85
N LEU A 302 6.18 8.36 4.83
CA LEU A 302 7.54 8.83 5.16
C LEU A 302 8.59 7.78 4.81
N PHE A 303 8.45 6.57 5.33
CA PHE A 303 9.53 5.57 5.20
C PHE A 303 9.62 4.98 3.79
N LEU A 304 8.50 4.64 3.17
CA LEU A 304 8.49 4.04 1.83
C LEU A 304 9.17 4.92 0.76
N PRO A 305 8.88 6.24 0.64
CA PRO A 305 9.63 7.10 -0.29
C PRO A 305 11.13 7.19 0.02
N ILE A 306 11.49 7.17 1.31
CA ILE A 306 12.90 7.17 1.74
C ILE A 306 13.57 5.85 1.36
N GLU A 307 12.90 4.72 1.57
CA GLU A 307 13.35 3.37 1.21
C GLU A 307 13.62 3.27 -0.30
N GLU A 308 12.65 3.67 -1.14
CA GLU A 308 12.80 3.67 -2.61
C GLU A 308 13.97 4.57 -3.06
N SER A 309 14.08 5.77 -2.49
CA SER A 309 15.17 6.71 -2.79
C SER A 309 16.53 6.18 -2.34
N SER A 310 16.57 5.51 -1.18
CA SER A 310 17.78 4.90 -0.62
C SER A 310 18.25 3.73 -1.47
N TYR A 311 17.32 2.83 -1.85
CA TYR A 311 17.64 1.72 -2.75
C TYR A 311 18.21 2.23 -4.08
N PHE A 312 17.57 3.24 -4.68
CA PHE A 312 18.05 3.83 -5.93
C PHE A 312 19.46 4.43 -5.79
N TYR A 313 19.71 5.19 -4.73
CA TYR A 313 21.03 5.76 -4.45
C TYR A 313 22.09 4.66 -4.30
N PHE A 314 21.86 3.67 -3.44
CA PHE A 314 22.82 2.59 -3.20
C PHE A 314 23.05 1.72 -4.44
N ALA A 315 22.01 1.46 -5.23
CA ALA A 315 22.12 0.67 -6.46
C ALA A 315 22.97 1.35 -7.54
N GLN A 316 23.12 2.68 -7.49
CA GLN A 316 24.00 3.43 -8.38
C GLN A 316 25.43 3.51 -7.88
N MET A 317 25.63 3.56 -6.56
CA MET A 317 26.95 3.71 -5.95
C MET A 317 27.67 2.39 -5.73
N LEU A 318 26.93 1.28 -5.54
CA LEU A 318 27.51 -0.03 -5.29
C LEU A 318 27.65 -0.85 -6.58
N ASN A 319 28.82 -1.46 -6.76
CA ASN A 319 28.99 -2.51 -7.75
C ASN A 319 28.80 -3.90 -7.12
N ARG A 320 27.70 -4.57 -7.46
CA ARG A 320 27.34 -5.91 -6.95
C ARG A 320 28.37 -7.00 -7.25
N SER A 321 29.21 -6.81 -8.26
CA SER A 321 30.20 -7.79 -8.70
C SER A 321 31.55 -7.66 -8.00
N VAL A 322 31.75 -6.60 -7.21
CA VAL A 322 33.05 -6.26 -6.62
C VAL A 322 32.92 -6.15 -5.09
N PRO A 323 33.74 -6.87 -4.30
CA PRO A 323 33.78 -6.70 -2.85
C PRO A 323 34.06 -5.25 -2.43
N ILE A 324 33.50 -4.81 -1.30
CA ILE A 324 33.61 -3.42 -0.81
C ILE A 324 35.07 -2.97 -0.67
N GLU A 325 35.97 -3.85 -0.25
CA GLU A 325 37.39 -3.52 -0.05
C GLU A 325 38.11 -3.16 -1.35
N LYS A 326 37.57 -3.60 -2.50
CA LYS A 326 38.14 -3.36 -3.83
C LYS A 326 37.48 -2.20 -4.55
N GLN A 327 36.42 -1.62 -3.99
CA GLN A 327 35.72 -0.47 -4.58
C GLN A 327 36.46 0.85 -4.26
N PRO A 328 36.22 1.93 -5.01
CA PRO A 328 36.87 3.21 -4.77
C PRO A 328 36.58 3.72 -3.35
N ARG A 329 37.65 3.92 -2.57
CA ARG A 329 37.54 4.25 -1.13
C ARG A 329 36.63 5.44 -0.83
N LYS A 330 36.69 6.49 -1.65
CA LYS A 330 35.84 7.69 -1.49
C LYS A 330 34.35 7.39 -1.67
N GLU A 331 34.00 6.51 -2.61
CA GLU A 331 32.60 6.13 -2.85
C GLU A 331 32.08 5.27 -1.69
N VAL A 332 32.90 4.34 -1.19
CA VAL A 332 32.56 3.53 -0.01
C VAL A 332 32.38 4.38 1.23
N GLU A 333 33.28 5.34 1.49
CA GLU A 333 33.14 6.31 2.59
C GLU A 333 31.83 7.10 2.49
N GLN A 334 31.47 7.58 1.29
CA GLN A 334 30.18 8.23 1.06
C GLN A 334 28.97 7.31 1.29
N ILE A 335 29.04 6.05 0.87
CA ILE A 335 27.97 5.07 1.11
C ILE A 335 27.80 4.82 2.62
N VAL A 336 28.90 4.63 3.35
CA VAL A 336 28.90 4.42 4.81
C VAL A 336 28.28 5.62 5.51
N ASP A 337 28.68 6.83 5.14
CA ASP A 337 28.15 8.06 5.73
C ASP A 337 26.65 8.23 5.46
N VAL A 338 26.20 8.01 4.22
CA VAL A 338 24.78 8.11 3.87
C VAL A 338 23.96 7.04 4.61
N LEU A 339 24.42 5.79 4.64
CA LEU A 339 23.72 4.72 5.36
C LEU A 339 23.66 5.02 6.86
N ARG A 340 24.76 5.44 7.48
CA ARG A 340 24.80 5.84 8.90
C ARG A 340 23.79 6.93 9.20
N ARG A 341 23.76 8.00 8.39
CA ARG A 341 22.85 9.14 8.56
C ARG A 341 21.38 8.75 8.39
N LEU A 342 21.07 7.88 7.41
CA LEU A 342 19.72 7.38 7.20
C LEU A 342 19.26 6.50 8.38
N LEU A 343 20.09 5.57 8.82
CA LEU A 343 19.81 4.73 10.00
C LEU A 343 19.59 5.59 11.25
N ARG A 344 20.44 6.60 11.45
CA ARG A 344 20.33 7.58 12.53
C ARG A 344 19.01 8.33 12.51
N GLY A 345 18.72 9.01 11.41
CA GLY A 345 17.52 9.83 11.27
C GLY A 345 16.23 9.02 11.44
N LEU A 346 16.16 7.84 10.83
CA LEU A 346 14.97 6.99 10.91
C LEU A 346 14.80 6.30 12.26
N THR A 347 15.90 5.92 12.92
CA THR A 347 15.84 5.36 14.29
C THR A 347 15.35 6.43 15.26
N LEU A 348 15.86 7.66 15.18
CA LEU A 348 15.40 8.77 16.01
C LEU A 348 13.93 9.12 15.74
N LEU A 349 13.52 9.14 14.48
CA LEU A 349 12.11 9.36 14.11
C LEU A 349 11.21 8.23 14.63
N GLY A 350 11.59 6.97 14.42
CA GLY A 350 10.85 5.80 14.88
C GLY A 350 10.74 5.74 16.41
N THR A 351 11.83 5.98 17.13
CA THR A 351 11.82 6.02 18.60
C THR A 351 11.01 7.20 19.14
N THR A 352 11.03 8.36 18.47
CA THR A 352 10.13 9.48 18.79
C THR A 352 8.66 9.05 18.64
N ILE A 353 8.31 8.36 17.55
CA ILE A 353 6.95 7.81 17.37
C ILE A 353 6.59 6.82 18.48
N VAL A 354 7.53 5.98 18.95
CA VAL A 354 7.28 5.09 20.10
C VAL A 354 7.00 5.87 21.37
N VAL A 355 7.87 6.83 21.70
CA VAL A 355 7.80 7.62 22.94
C VAL A 355 6.48 8.38 23.05
N PHE A 356 6.12 9.16 22.03
CA PHE A 356 4.88 9.93 22.04
C PHE A 356 3.68 9.06 21.69
N GLY A 357 3.78 8.22 20.66
CA GLY A 357 2.69 7.37 20.22
C GLY A 357 2.14 6.49 21.34
N TYR A 358 2.99 5.97 22.22
CA TYR A 358 2.53 5.20 23.38
C TYR A 358 1.60 6.00 24.30
N SER A 359 2.01 7.19 24.72
CA SER A 359 1.24 8.04 25.65
C SER A 359 -0.01 8.65 25.01
N TYR A 360 0.07 9.03 23.73
CA TYR A 360 -0.99 9.75 23.02
C TYR A 360 -1.94 8.84 22.22
N SER A 361 -1.71 7.51 22.21
CA SER A 361 -2.52 6.55 21.45
C SER A 361 -4.02 6.66 21.75
N HIS A 362 -4.41 6.73 23.02
CA HIS A 362 -5.82 6.81 23.39
C HIS A 362 -6.46 8.11 22.90
N LEU A 363 -5.80 9.25 23.13
CA LEU A 363 -6.27 10.55 22.67
C LEU A 363 -6.40 10.61 21.14
N LEU A 364 -5.43 10.08 20.41
CA LEU A 364 -5.45 10.06 18.95
C LEU A 364 -6.63 9.24 18.42
N LEU A 365 -6.87 8.05 18.98
CA LEU A 365 -8.00 7.21 18.60
C LEU A 365 -9.34 7.85 18.95
N HIS A 366 -9.42 8.48 20.13
CA HIS A 366 -10.63 9.18 20.54
C HIS A 366 -10.97 10.34 19.59
N LEU A 367 -9.95 11.10 19.17
CA LEU A 367 -10.12 12.20 18.23
C LEU A 367 -10.54 11.71 16.83
N TYR A 368 -10.05 10.54 16.42
CA TYR A 368 -10.26 10.03 15.06
C TYR A 368 -11.55 9.23 14.88
N GLY A 369 -11.91 8.40 15.86
CA GLY A 369 -13.09 7.52 15.78
C GLY A 369 -13.86 7.38 17.10
N GLY A 370 -13.58 8.23 18.09
CA GLY A 370 -14.29 8.24 19.37
C GLY A 370 -14.22 6.91 20.13
N ASN A 371 -15.29 6.64 20.88
CA ASN A 371 -15.45 5.43 21.70
C ASN A 371 -15.43 4.13 20.87
N THR A 372 -15.77 4.22 19.57
CA THR A 372 -15.66 3.10 18.63
C THR A 372 -14.25 2.55 18.59
N LEU A 373 -13.23 3.39 18.68
CA LEU A 373 -11.83 2.96 18.67
C LEU A 373 -11.17 2.90 20.05
N THR A 374 -11.63 3.68 21.03
CA THR A 374 -11.02 3.66 22.36
C THR A 374 -11.52 2.53 23.25
N ASP A 375 -12.75 2.08 23.07
CA ASP A 375 -13.30 1.01 23.91
C ASP A 375 -12.78 -0.35 23.44
N GLY A 376 -12.15 -1.11 24.34
CA GLY A 376 -11.59 -2.43 24.05
C GLY A 376 -10.11 -2.37 23.61
N ALA A 377 -9.75 -3.14 22.58
CA ALA A 377 -8.34 -3.40 22.24
C ALA A 377 -7.63 -2.24 21.49
N GLY A 378 -8.35 -1.23 20.99
CA GLY A 378 -7.81 -0.20 20.10
C GLY A 378 -6.61 0.57 20.66
N PRO A 379 -6.65 1.12 21.90
CA PRO A 379 -5.52 1.82 22.49
C PRO A 379 -4.27 0.93 22.63
N LEU A 380 -4.45 -0.34 23.01
CA LEU A 380 -3.35 -1.29 23.15
C LEU A 380 -2.77 -1.68 21.77
N LEU A 381 -3.62 -1.85 20.77
CA LEU A 381 -3.22 -2.07 19.38
C LEU A 381 -2.32 -0.94 18.89
N LEU A 382 -2.76 0.31 19.04
CA LEU A 382 -2.00 1.46 18.54
C LEU A 382 -0.67 1.62 19.29
N LYS A 383 -0.66 1.44 20.63
CA LYS A 383 0.56 1.43 21.44
C LYS A 383 1.57 0.40 20.96
N THR A 384 1.11 -0.83 20.69
CA THR A 384 1.97 -1.91 20.18
C THR A 384 2.43 -1.62 18.75
N HIS A 385 1.56 -1.01 17.94
CA HIS A 385 1.88 -0.63 16.57
C HIS A 385 2.95 0.45 16.49
N CYS A 386 3.00 1.39 17.46
CA CYS A 386 4.09 2.37 17.51
C CYS A 386 5.47 1.70 17.57
N PHE A 387 5.60 0.58 18.29
CA PHE A 387 6.82 -0.22 18.28
C PHE A 387 7.06 -0.89 16.91
N ALA A 388 6.02 -1.42 16.27
CA ALA A 388 6.11 -1.95 14.91
C ALA A 388 6.59 -0.89 13.91
N VAL A 389 6.17 0.37 14.05
CA VAL A 389 6.61 1.50 13.20
C VAL A 389 8.12 1.73 13.29
N TRP A 390 8.70 1.66 14.49
CA TRP A 390 10.15 1.76 14.65
C TRP A 390 10.88 0.61 13.93
N LEU A 391 10.41 -0.63 14.07
CA LEU A 391 10.98 -1.78 13.34
C LEU A 391 10.86 -1.62 11.83
N MET A 392 9.72 -1.13 11.32
CA MET A 392 9.53 -0.84 9.89
C MET A 392 10.51 0.23 9.39
N ALA A 393 10.80 1.27 10.18
CA ALA A 393 11.75 2.32 9.82
C ALA A 393 13.17 1.77 9.63
N VAL A 394 13.63 0.95 10.57
CA VAL A 394 14.96 0.31 10.51
C VAL A 394 15.01 -0.73 9.39
N ASN A 395 13.96 -1.55 9.26
CA ASN A 395 13.87 -2.56 8.21
C ASN A 395 13.97 -1.93 6.82
N GLY A 396 13.18 -0.89 6.52
CA GLY A 396 13.15 -0.28 5.19
C GLY A 396 14.52 0.16 4.70
N VAL A 397 15.28 0.92 5.49
CA VAL A 397 16.61 1.39 5.05
C VAL A 397 17.68 0.30 5.03
N THR A 398 17.70 -0.59 6.03
CA THR A 398 18.69 -1.68 6.03
C THR A 398 18.46 -2.63 4.87
N GLU A 399 17.21 -2.96 4.57
CA GLU A 399 16.84 -3.87 3.49
C GLU A 399 17.03 -3.22 2.11
N ALA A 400 16.75 -1.92 1.96
CA ALA A 400 17.06 -1.17 0.74
C ALA A 400 18.56 -1.23 0.39
N TYR A 401 19.43 -1.04 1.38
CA TYR A 401 20.88 -1.19 1.18
C TYR A 401 21.24 -2.63 0.80
N VAL A 402 20.74 -3.61 1.54
CA VAL A 402 21.04 -5.04 1.31
C VAL A 402 20.61 -5.48 -0.09
N PHE A 403 19.42 -5.10 -0.55
CA PHE A 403 18.95 -5.38 -1.90
C PHE A 403 19.78 -4.71 -2.99
N ALA A 404 20.32 -3.51 -2.72
CA ALA A 404 21.22 -2.84 -3.63
C ALA A 404 22.58 -3.55 -3.71
N ALA A 405 23.09 -4.04 -2.58
CA ALA A 405 24.42 -4.62 -2.42
C ALA A 405 24.55 -6.10 -2.83
N MET A 406 23.52 -6.92 -2.59
CA MET A 406 23.57 -8.37 -2.79
C MET A 406 23.84 -8.77 -4.25
N SER A 407 24.65 -9.81 -4.43
CA SER A 407 24.80 -10.50 -5.72
C SER A 407 23.52 -11.26 -6.09
N GLN A 408 23.38 -11.68 -7.35
CA GLN A 408 22.21 -12.44 -7.79
C GLN A 408 22.02 -13.74 -7.00
N GLU A 409 23.11 -14.44 -6.67
CA GLU A 409 23.04 -15.68 -5.89
C GLU A 409 22.59 -15.44 -4.45
N GLN A 410 23.08 -14.36 -3.82
CA GLN A 410 22.66 -13.95 -2.48
C GLN A 410 21.19 -13.52 -2.47
N LEU A 411 20.76 -12.78 -3.49
CA LEU A 411 19.39 -12.35 -3.67
C LEU A 411 18.44 -13.54 -3.81
N ASP A 412 18.81 -14.57 -4.58
CA ASP A 412 18.01 -15.78 -4.74
C ASP A 412 17.92 -16.59 -3.43
N LYS A 413 19.01 -16.66 -2.66
CA LYS A 413 19.01 -17.26 -1.31
C LYS A 413 18.09 -16.47 -0.36
N TYR A 414 18.17 -15.15 -0.38
CA TYR A 414 17.35 -14.28 0.45
C TYR A 414 15.86 -14.35 0.08
N ASN A 415 15.53 -14.43 -1.20
CA ASN A 415 14.16 -14.62 -1.68
C ASN A 415 13.55 -15.94 -1.15
N ARG A 416 14.33 -17.03 -1.09
CA ARG A 416 13.87 -18.28 -0.45
C ARG A 416 13.67 -18.13 1.06
N LEU A 417 14.57 -17.41 1.73
CA LEU A 417 14.43 -17.08 3.15
C LEU A 417 13.16 -16.24 3.41
N MET A 418 12.82 -15.29 2.54
CA MET A 418 11.60 -14.47 2.65
C MET A 418 10.32 -15.30 2.62
N VAL A 419 10.26 -16.32 1.76
CA VAL A 419 9.13 -17.26 1.72
C VAL A 419 9.01 -18.01 3.06
N LEU A 420 10.13 -18.47 3.62
CA LEU A 420 10.15 -19.12 4.93
C LEU A 420 9.71 -18.16 6.05
N LEU A 421 10.25 -16.95 6.09
CA LEU A 421 9.89 -15.92 7.08
C LEU A 421 8.41 -15.57 7.01
N SER A 422 7.83 -15.55 5.81
CA SER A 422 6.40 -15.31 5.63
C SER A 422 5.55 -16.48 6.12
N ALA A 423 5.97 -17.73 5.91
CA ALA A 423 5.29 -18.89 6.49
C ALA A 423 5.34 -18.87 8.03
N ILE A 424 6.49 -18.50 8.61
CA ILE A 424 6.65 -18.28 10.06
C ILE A 424 5.72 -17.16 10.53
N PHE A 425 5.67 -16.03 9.83
CA PHE A 425 4.78 -14.90 10.14
C PHE A 425 3.31 -15.32 10.17
N LEU A 426 2.83 -16.10 9.20
CA LEU A 426 1.45 -16.59 9.20
C LEU A 426 1.17 -17.56 10.35
N GLY A 427 2.10 -18.47 10.63
CA GLY A 427 1.99 -19.38 11.77
C GLY A 427 1.97 -18.66 13.12
N LEU A 428 2.86 -17.66 13.29
CA LEU A 428 2.89 -16.79 14.47
C LEU A 428 1.65 -15.91 14.56
N SER A 429 1.14 -15.42 13.44
CA SER A 429 -0.10 -14.62 13.41
C SER A 429 -1.26 -15.44 13.98
N TRP A 430 -1.42 -16.69 13.54
CA TRP A 430 -2.44 -17.60 14.07
C TRP A 430 -2.22 -17.94 15.55
N LEU A 431 -0.97 -18.20 15.97
CA LEU A 431 -0.65 -18.55 17.34
C LEU A 431 -0.87 -17.35 18.29
N PHE A 432 -0.26 -16.21 17.99
CA PHE A 432 -0.35 -15.02 18.81
C PHE A 432 -1.75 -14.41 18.80
N SER A 433 -2.51 -14.52 17.70
CA SER A 433 -3.90 -14.06 17.71
C SER A 433 -4.77 -14.84 18.69
N ARG A 434 -4.50 -16.14 18.88
CA ARG A 434 -5.19 -16.95 19.89
C ARG A 434 -4.77 -16.63 21.32
N LEU A 435 -3.53 -16.20 21.52
CA LEU A 435 -2.99 -15.89 22.85
C LEU A 435 -3.26 -14.45 23.31
N PHE A 436 -3.20 -13.49 22.38
CA PHE A 436 -3.21 -12.05 22.67
C PHE A 436 -4.30 -11.29 21.90
N GLY A 437 -5.25 -12.00 21.27
CA GLY A 437 -6.30 -11.39 20.46
C GLY A 437 -5.73 -10.62 19.27
N SER A 438 -6.36 -9.50 18.92
CA SER A 438 -5.97 -8.69 17.75
C SER A 438 -4.54 -8.15 17.83
N VAL A 439 -4.02 -7.92 19.04
CA VAL A 439 -2.63 -7.47 19.27
C VAL A 439 -1.61 -8.51 18.80
N GLY A 440 -2.00 -9.79 18.81
CA GLY A 440 -1.15 -10.90 18.37
C GLY A 440 -0.67 -10.76 16.92
N PHE A 441 -1.47 -10.18 16.03
CA PHE A 441 -1.06 -9.93 14.65
C PHE A 441 0.05 -8.89 14.55
N ILE A 442 -0.04 -7.81 15.33
CA ILE A 442 1.02 -6.78 15.39
C ILE A 442 2.30 -7.40 15.93
N LEU A 443 2.22 -8.21 16.99
CA LEU A 443 3.38 -8.89 17.57
C LEU A 443 4.02 -9.87 16.58
N ALA A 444 3.23 -10.63 15.83
CA ALA A 444 3.74 -11.52 14.79
C ALA A 444 4.48 -10.73 13.69
N ASN A 445 3.95 -9.58 13.30
CA ASN A 445 4.62 -8.68 12.35
C ASN A 445 5.91 -8.10 12.95
N CYS A 446 5.92 -7.74 14.23
CA CYS A 446 7.14 -7.30 14.92
C CYS A 446 8.22 -8.38 14.89
N VAL A 447 7.89 -9.65 15.14
CA VAL A 447 8.85 -10.77 15.04
C VAL A 447 9.36 -10.90 13.61
N ASN A 448 8.47 -10.87 12.63
CA ASN A 448 8.85 -10.94 11.21
C ASN A 448 9.83 -9.81 10.82
N MET A 449 9.52 -8.57 11.19
CA MET A 449 10.39 -7.42 10.95
C MET A 449 11.71 -7.52 11.71
N ALA A 450 11.70 -7.98 12.96
CA ALA A 450 12.92 -8.17 13.75
C ALA A 450 13.86 -9.22 13.14
N LEU A 451 13.33 -10.33 12.60
CA LEU A 451 14.12 -11.34 11.90
C LEU A 451 14.74 -10.78 10.61
N ARG A 452 13.97 -10.00 9.84
CA ARG A 452 14.46 -9.33 8.62
C ARG A 452 15.55 -8.31 8.93
N VAL A 453 15.32 -7.45 9.93
CA VAL A 453 16.34 -6.52 10.45
C VAL A 453 17.58 -7.29 10.89
N GLY A 454 17.44 -8.34 11.68
CA GLY A 454 18.57 -9.17 12.14
C GLY A 454 19.41 -9.72 10.98
N HIS A 455 18.77 -10.22 9.91
CA HIS A 455 19.46 -10.65 8.71
C HIS A 455 20.19 -9.48 8.01
N SER A 456 19.52 -8.35 7.83
CA SER A 456 20.11 -7.18 7.16
C SER A 456 21.30 -6.61 7.95
N LEU A 457 21.19 -6.55 9.28
CA LEU A 457 22.28 -6.14 10.16
C LEU A 457 23.46 -7.11 10.09
N TYR A 458 23.19 -8.42 10.07
CA TYR A 458 24.23 -9.44 9.89
C TYR A 458 24.98 -9.22 8.57
N PHE A 459 24.26 -9.04 7.46
CA PHE A 459 24.86 -8.81 6.14
C PHE A 459 25.71 -7.53 6.11
N ILE A 460 25.18 -6.40 6.62
CA ILE A 460 25.90 -5.13 6.65
C ILE A 460 27.16 -5.25 7.52
N ASN A 461 27.05 -5.88 8.69
CA ASN A 461 28.19 -6.05 9.59
C ASN A 461 29.29 -6.94 8.97
N ASP A 462 28.92 -8.01 8.28
CA ASP A 462 29.86 -8.88 7.57
C ASP A 462 30.58 -8.11 6.45
N GLN A 463 29.81 -7.35 5.66
CA GLN A 463 30.32 -6.56 4.54
C GLN A 463 31.35 -5.47 4.96
N TYR A 464 31.18 -4.87 6.14
CA TYR A 464 32.07 -3.80 6.64
C TYR A 464 33.04 -4.25 7.73
N ARG A 465 33.12 -5.55 8.01
CA ARG A 465 33.95 -6.11 9.11
C ARG A 465 35.42 -5.70 9.02
N HIS A 466 35.94 -5.53 7.80
CA HIS A 466 37.34 -5.20 7.53
C HIS A 466 37.58 -3.73 7.13
N TRP A 467 36.51 -2.92 7.03
CA TRP A 467 36.59 -1.52 6.58
C TRP A 467 36.98 -0.54 7.72
N GLY A 468 36.85 -0.97 8.97
CA GLY A 468 37.22 -0.19 10.16
C GLY A 468 36.13 0.76 10.68
N ASP A 469 35.23 1.23 9.81
CA ASP A 469 34.09 2.04 10.18
C ASP A 469 32.76 1.36 9.82
N ASN A 470 31.90 1.15 10.82
CA ASN A 470 30.66 0.40 10.66
C ASN A 470 29.45 1.35 10.59
N PRO A 471 28.69 1.37 9.47
CA PRO A 471 27.52 2.24 9.34
C PRO A 471 26.42 1.96 10.37
N LEU A 472 26.40 0.74 10.97
CA LEU A 472 25.43 0.35 11.99
C LEU A 472 25.52 1.17 13.29
N HIS A 473 26.62 1.89 13.52
CA HIS A 473 26.70 2.85 14.62
C HIS A 473 25.61 3.92 14.56
N GLY A 474 25.02 4.19 13.39
CA GLY A 474 23.86 5.08 13.25
C GLY A 474 22.62 4.65 14.04
N LEU A 475 22.49 3.36 14.37
CA LEU A 475 21.34 2.84 15.15
C LEU A 475 21.37 3.22 16.63
N LEU A 476 22.54 3.59 17.17
CA LEU A 476 22.72 3.82 18.59
C LEU A 476 22.53 5.30 18.93
N PRO A 477 21.47 5.72 19.66
CA PRO A 477 21.27 7.12 20.08
C PRO A 477 22.47 7.65 20.87
N SER A 478 22.77 8.95 20.74
CA SER A 478 23.76 9.59 21.60
C SER A 478 23.29 9.56 23.06
N LYS A 479 24.21 9.71 24.03
CA LYS A 479 23.84 9.70 25.46
C LYS A 479 22.80 10.78 25.78
N LEU A 480 22.93 11.98 25.20
CA LEU A 480 21.98 13.07 25.40
C LEU A 480 20.60 12.70 24.84
N GLU A 481 20.54 12.20 23.61
CA GLU A 481 19.28 11.78 22.99
C GLU A 481 18.60 10.65 23.77
N ALA A 482 19.37 9.64 24.19
CA ALA A 482 18.83 8.52 24.96
C ALA A 482 18.22 9.02 26.28
N ILE A 483 18.92 9.90 27.00
CA ILE A 483 18.40 10.52 28.22
C ILE A 483 17.13 11.34 27.90
N SER A 484 17.16 12.19 26.87
CA SER A 484 16.01 13.01 26.48
C SER A 484 14.80 12.17 26.08
N LEU A 485 14.99 11.08 25.32
CA LEU A 485 13.93 10.15 24.92
C LEU A 485 13.31 9.46 26.14
N ILE A 486 14.13 8.98 27.08
CA ILE A 486 13.67 8.34 28.31
C ILE A 486 12.93 9.36 29.19
N THR A 487 13.47 10.56 29.37
CA THR A 487 12.81 11.63 30.15
C THR A 487 11.48 12.01 29.52
N CYS A 488 11.42 12.20 28.20
CA CYS A 488 10.16 12.49 27.50
C CYS A 488 9.16 11.35 27.69
N PHE A 489 9.57 10.09 27.54
CA PHE A 489 8.69 8.95 27.74
C PHE A 489 8.10 8.90 29.15
N VAL A 490 8.92 9.08 30.18
CA VAL A 490 8.46 9.11 31.57
C VAL A 490 7.46 10.26 31.77
N VAL A 491 7.79 11.47 31.32
CA VAL A 491 6.92 12.65 31.46
C VAL A 491 5.58 12.46 30.74
N THR A 492 5.60 12.01 29.48
CA THR A 492 4.37 11.81 28.69
C THR A 492 3.56 10.62 29.19
N ALA A 493 4.20 9.54 29.64
CA ALA A 493 3.52 8.39 30.25
C ALA A 493 2.86 8.77 31.58
N SER A 494 3.56 9.47 32.47
CA SER A 494 2.98 10.01 33.70
C SER A 494 1.82 10.95 33.40
N SER A 495 1.96 11.83 32.41
CA SER A 495 0.88 12.71 31.96
C SER A 495 -0.35 11.93 31.47
N SER A 496 -0.14 10.83 30.74
CA SER A 496 -1.25 10.01 30.21
C SER A 496 -2.04 9.28 31.30
N VAL A 497 -1.46 9.10 32.49
CA VAL A 497 -2.10 8.42 33.63
C VAL A 497 -2.67 9.43 34.63
N MET A 498 -1.97 10.54 34.87
CA MET A 498 -2.30 11.49 35.93
C MET A 498 -3.14 12.69 35.46
N VAL A 499 -3.02 13.09 34.19
CA VAL A 499 -3.66 14.30 33.65
C VAL A 499 -4.79 13.97 32.68
N TYR A 500 -4.62 12.91 31.88
CA TYR A 500 -5.66 12.39 31.01
C TYR A 500 -6.41 11.27 31.73
N PRO A 501 -7.77 11.24 31.74
CA PRO A 501 -8.67 11.97 30.84
C PRO A 501 -9.13 13.37 31.29
N ASP A 502 -8.83 13.79 32.52
CA ASP A 502 -9.37 15.03 33.11
C ASP A 502 -9.10 16.31 32.30
N SER A 503 -7.92 16.42 31.69
CA SER A 503 -7.59 17.55 30.79
C SER A 503 -6.76 17.13 29.58
N ALA A 504 -7.43 16.91 28.45
CA ALA A 504 -6.77 16.65 27.17
C ALA A 504 -5.86 17.81 26.72
N ILE A 505 -6.25 19.06 27.00
CA ILE A 505 -5.48 20.25 26.60
C ILE A 505 -4.13 20.29 27.33
N ILE A 506 -4.12 20.05 28.65
CA ILE A 506 -2.88 20.02 29.43
C ILE A 506 -2.00 18.84 29.01
N HIS A 507 -2.60 17.66 28.76
CA HIS A 507 -1.87 16.50 28.26
C HIS A 507 -1.18 16.78 26.91
N VAL A 508 -1.87 17.44 25.98
CA VAL A 508 -1.29 17.89 24.70
C VAL A 508 -0.21 18.96 24.92
N GLY A 509 -0.42 19.89 25.84
CA GLY A 509 0.57 20.92 26.20
C GLY A 509 1.88 20.32 26.71
N ILE A 510 1.81 19.33 27.61
CA ILE A 510 2.98 18.59 28.11
C ILE A 510 3.73 17.91 26.96
N GLY A 511 2.99 17.31 26.02
CA GLY A 511 3.56 16.66 24.85
C GLY A 511 4.26 17.63 23.92
N ALA A 512 3.65 18.79 23.65
CA ALA A 512 4.24 19.83 22.82
C ALA A 512 5.55 20.36 23.42
N ILE A 513 5.58 20.64 24.73
CA ILE A 513 6.79 21.10 25.43
C ILE A 513 7.88 20.02 25.41
N SER A 514 7.52 18.76 25.72
CA SER A 514 8.46 17.64 25.71
C SER A 514 9.01 17.38 24.30
N GLY A 515 8.16 17.49 23.28
CA GLY A 515 8.57 17.36 21.87
C GLY A 515 9.53 18.45 21.43
N LEU A 516 9.28 19.71 21.79
CA LEU A 516 10.20 20.82 21.52
C LEU A 516 11.54 20.62 22.23
N ALA A 517 11.52 20.17 23.48
CA ALA A 517 12.73 19.86 24.24
C ALA A 517 13.54 18.72 23.59
N LEU A 518 12.87 17.65 23.15
CA LEU A 518 13.50 16.54 22.44
C LEU A 518 14.12 16.99 21.11
N VAL A 519 13.39 17.76 20.31
CA VAL A 519 13.91 18.32 19.04
C VAL A 519 15.13 19.20 19.31
N GLY A 520 15.08 20.04 20.34
CA GLY A 520 16.22 20.85 20.77
C GLY A 520 17.44 19.99 21.15
N ALA A 521 17.23 18.92 21.91
CA ALA A 521 18.29 17.99 22.31
C ALA A 521 18.90 17.24 21.10
N ILE A 522 18.07 16.78 20.16
CA ILE A 522 18.52 16.14 18.91
C ILE A 522 19.35 17.12 18.08
N LEU A 523 18.86 18.35 17.87
CA LEU A 523 19.58 19.36 17.09
C LEU A 523 20.91 19.76 17.75
N PHE A 524 20.96 19.78 19.08
CA PHE A 524 22.21 20.04 19.81
C PHE A 524 23.20 18.88 19.70
N ALA A 525 22.72 17.63 19.80
CA ALA A 525 23.56 16.44 19.67
C ALA A 525 24.09 16.22 18.23
N GLU A 526 23.36 16.71 17.23
CA GLU A 526 23.64 16.50 15.81
C GLU A 526 23.86 17.83 15.07
N PRO A 527 25.04 18.46 15.20
CA PRO A 527 25.33 19.78 14.61
C PRO A 527 25.21 19.80 13.07
N GLU A 528 25.47 18.66 12.42
CA GLU A 528 25.35 18.54 10.96
C GLU A 528 23.89 18.47 10.50
N LEU A 529 23.01 17.79 11.26
CA LEU A 529 21.57 17.76 10.97
C LEU A 529 20.97 19.16 11.11
N THR A 530 21.45 19.92 12.09
CA THR A 530 21.12 21.32 12.32
C THR A 530 21.52 22.20 11.13
N GLN A 531 22.71 22.01 10.55
CA GLN A 531 23.14 22.74 9.35
C GLN A 531 22.28 22.43 8.11
N VAL A 532 21.89 21.16 7.92
CA VAL A 532 20.96 20.76 6.85
C VAL A 532 19.58 21.41 7.05
N LEU A 533 19.07 21.43 8.29
CA LEU A 533 17.78 22.04 8.59
C LEU A 533 17.80 23.56 8.37
N ILE A 534 18.85 24.23 8.85
CA ILE A 534 19.04 25.68 8.70
C ILE A 534 19.16 26.05 7.21
N SER A 535 19.93 25.30 6.42
CA SER A 535 20.07 25.55 4.99
C SER A 535 18.75 25.33 4.22
N ALA A 536 17.97 24.30 4.57
CA ALA A 536 16.65 24.05 3.99
C ALA A 536 15.64 25.16 4.33
N VAL A 537 15.64 25.64 5.58
CA VAL A 537 14.79 26.75 6.04
C VAL A 537 15.19 28.07 5.40
N LYS A 538 16.49 28.39 5.32
CA LYS A 538 17.03 29.56 4.60
C LYS A 538 16.59 29.55 3.13
N LYS A 539 16.71 28.40 2.46
CA LYS A 539 16.29 28.23 1.05
C LYS A 539 14.79 28.42 0.85
N ARG A 540 13.95 27.98 1.79
CA ARG A 540 12.48 28.22 1.76
C ARG A 540 12.09 29.66 2.06
N LEU A 541 12.86 30.35 2.91
CA LEU A 541 12.65 31.76 3.24
C LEU A 541 13.22 32.73 2.19
N GLY A 542 13.73 32.22 1.06
CA GLY A 542 14.32 33.04 0.00
C GLY A 542 15.61 33.75 0.40
N LYS A 543 16.21 33.35 1.53
CA LYS A 543 17.51 33.85 1.98
C LYS A 543 18.58 32.87 1.50
N SER A 544 18.95 32.93 0.22
CA SER A 544 20.24 32.36 -0.20
C SER A 544 21.31 33.39 0.12
N ASP A 545 22.26 33.01 0.98
CA ASP A 545 23.60 33.58 0.91
C ASP A 545 24.33 32.94 -0.27
#